data_AF-A0A8T7JP90-F1
#
_entry.id   AF-A0A8T7JP90-F1
#
_cell.length_a   1.000
_cell.length_b   1.000
_cell.length_c   1.000
_cell.angle_alpha   90.00
_cell.angle_beta   90.00
_cell.angle_gamma   90.00
#
_symmetry.space_group_name_H-M   'P 1'
#
loop_
_entity.id
_entity.type
_entity.pdbx_description
1 polymer ?
#
loop_
_entity_poly.entity_id
_entity_poly.type
_entity_poly.pdbx_seq_one_letter_code
_entity_poly.pdbx_strand_id
1 'polypeptide(L)' 'LEVTEAAREYLAEVGYDPQFGARPLKRAIQRELQDPLALKILAGEFKEGDTIKV' A
#
# COMPACT_ATOMS: atom_id res chain seq x y z
N LEU A 1 -1.32 -7.86 -8.05
CA LEU A 1 -1.66 -6.62 -7.32
C LEU A 1 -2.02 -5.57 -8.35
N GLU A 2 -3.27 -5.14 -8.39
CA GLU A 2 -3.74 -4.02 -9.20
C GLU A 2 -3.96 -2.83 -8.28
N VAL A 3 -3.22 -1.74 -8.49
CA VAL A 3 -3.38 -0.51 -7.72
C VAL A 3 -4.23 0.46 -8.52
N THR A 4 -5.37 0.83 -7.97
CA THR A 4 -6.28 1.83 -8.52
C THR A 4 -5.67 3.23 -8.41
N GLU A 5 -6.13 4.15 -9.26
CA GLU A 5 -5.69 5.55 -9.18
C GLU A 5 -6.08 6.19 -7.84
N ALA A 6 -7.25 5.85 -7.29
CA ALA A 6 -7.66 6.31 -5.96
C ALA A 6 -6.70 5.87 -4.84
N ALA A 7 -6.24 4.61 -4.87
CA ALA A 7 -5.25 4.13 -3.92
C ALA A 7 -3.89 4.80 -4.11
N ARG A 8 -3.51 5.10 -5.37
CA ARG A 8 -2.29 5.86 -5.66
C ARG A 8 -2.36 7.28 -5.13
N GLU A 9 -3.48 7.96 -5.31
CA GLU A 9 -3.72 9.32 -4.79
C GLU A 9 -3.67 9.33 -3.27
N TYR A 10 -4.37 8.41 -2.61
CA TYR A 10 -4.32 8.27 -1.15
C TYR A 10 -2.89 8.08 -0.65
N LEU A 11 -2.13 7.14 -1.24
CA LEU A 11 -0.74 6.88 -0.87
C LEU A 11 0.16 8.10 -1.11
N ALA A 12 -0.11 8.88 -2.15
CA ALA A 12 0.60 10.13 -2.41
C ALA A 12 0.27 11.18 -1.34
N GLU A 13 -1.00 11.34 -0.94
CA GLU A 13 -1.41 12.26 0.11
C GLU A 13 -0.78 11.91 1.47
N VAL A 14 -0.85 10.64 1.88
CA VAL A 14 -0.30 10.21 3.19
C VAL A 14 1.23 10.07 3.18
N GLY A 15 1.81 9.86 2.00
CA GLY A 15 3.25 9.67 1.80
C GLY A 15 4.00 10.95 1.44
N TYR A 16 3.29 12.06 1.26
CA TYR A 16 3.85 13.37 0.97
C TYR A 16 3.99 14.18 2.26
N ASP A 17 5.22 14.54 2.58
CA ASP A 17 5.50 15.51 3.64
C ASP A 17 6.11 16.77 3.00
N PRO A 18 5.52 17.96 3.16
CA PRO A 18 6.04 19.20 2.57
C PRO A 18 7.50 19.49 2.93
N GLN A 19 7.97 19.04 4.09
CA GLN A 19 9.35 19.24 4.56
C GLN A 19 10.32 18.19 3.99
N PHE A 20 9.83 16.99 3.67
CA PHE A 20 10.67 15.86 3.21
C PHE A 20 10.38 15.40 1.77
N GLY A 21 9.44 16.03 1.08
CA GLY A 21 8.95 15.62 -0.24
C GLY A 21 8.34 14.21 -0.22
N ALA A 22 8.46 13.48 -1.33
CA ALA A 22 7.99 12.09 -1.44
C ALA A 22 8.87 11.05 -0.72
N ARG A 23 9.86 11.46 0.09
CA ARG A 23 10.72 10.52 0.84
C ARG A 23 9.94 9.60 1.80
N PRO A 24 8.85 10.05 2.46
CA PRO A 24 8.02 9.19 3.29
C PRO A 24 7.14 8.22 2.49
N LEU A 25 7.02 8.37 1.16
CA LEU A 25 6.11 7.59 0.32
C LEU A 25 6.36 6.09 0.43
N LYS A 26 7.64 5.67 0.43
CA LYS A 26 7.99 4.26 0.61
C LYS A 26 7.46 3.71 1.94
N ARG A 27 7.49 4.52 3.00
CA ARG A 27 7.03 4.15 4.33
C ARG A 27 5.50 4.10 4.41
N ALA A 28 4.82 5.03 3.73
CA ALA A 28 3.37 5.01 3.61
C ALA A 28 2.90 3.75 2.87
N ILE A 29 3.53 3.41 1.73
CA ILE A 29 3.23 2.17 1.00
C ILE A 29 3.45 0.94 1.89
N GLN A 30 4.53 0.91 2.68
CA GLN A 30 4.76 -0.20 3.62
C GLN A 30 3.64 -0.32 4.65
N ARG A 31 3.35 0.75 5.38
CA ARG A 31 2.39 0.72 6.50
C ARG A 31 0.94 0.55 6.06
N GLU A 32 0.55 1.24 4.99
CA GLU A 32 -0.85 1.31 4.57
C GLU A 32 -1.22 0.17 3.63
N LEU A 33 -0.25 -0.41 2.92
CA LEU A 33 -0.51 -1.44 1.91
C LEU A 33 0.23 -2.75 2.17
N GLN A 34 1.55 -2.74 2.34
CA GLN A 34 2.31 -4.00 2.44
C GLN A 34 2.07 -4.73 3.76
N ASP A 35 2.09 -4.03 4.89
CA ASP A 35 1.92 -4.63 6.22
C ASP A 35 0.52 -5.27 6.37
N PRO A 36 -0.60 -4.61 6.00
CA PRO A 36 -1.93 -5.22 6.06
C PRO A 36 -2.08 -6.39 5.10
N LEU A 37 -1.51 -6.31 3.89
CA LEU A 37 -1.55 -7.42 2.93
C LEU A 37 -0.77 -8.63 3.45
N ALA A 38 0.40 -8.42 4.06
CA ALA A 38 1.17 -9.50 4.66
C ALA A 38 0.38 -10.20 5.76
N LEU A 39 -0.31 -9.45 6.63
CA LEU A 39 -1.19 -10.03 7.66
C LEU A 39 -2.32 -10.86 7.07
N LYS A 40 -3.00 -10.35 6.03
CA LYS A 40 -4.09 -11.08 5.36
C LYS A 40 -3.62 -12.34 4.64
N ILE A 41 -2.43 -12.32 4.04
CA ILE A 41 -1.79 -13.52 3.47
C ILE A 41 -1.50 -14.53 4.58
N LEU A 42 -0.94 -14.11 5.71
CA LEU A 42 -0.69 -14.99 6.86
C LEU A 42 -1.98 -15.56 7.47
N ALA A 43 -3.07 -14.79 7.45
CA ALA A 43 -4.40 -15.25 7.85
C ALA A 43 -5.04 -16.23 6.83
N GLY A 44 -4.44 -16.41 5.65
CA GLY A 44 -4.95 -17.27 4.58
C GLY A 44 -6.09 -16.67 3.77
N GLU A 45 -6.36 -15.36 3.90
CA GLU A 45 -7.37 -14.64 3.11
C GLU A 45 -6.98 -14.51 1.63
N PHE A 46 -5.68 -14.45 1.36
CA PHE A 46 -5.12 -14.40 0.01
C PHE A 46 -4.16 -15.56 -0.21
N LYS A 47 -4.24 -16.16 -1.40
CA LYS A 47 -3.38 -17.26 -1.80
C LYS A 47 -2.47 -16.84 -2.95
N GLU A 48 -1.44 -17.65 -3.14
CA GLU A 48 -0.52 -17.48 -4.26
C GLU A 48 -1.29 -17.60 -5.59
N GLY A 49 -1.12 -16.61 -6.47
CA GLY A 49 -1.89 -16.49 -7.71
C GLY A 49 -3.09 -15.55 -7.65
N ASP A 50 -3.52 -15.10 -6.46
CA ASP A 50 -4.61 -14.14 -6.35
C ASP A 50 -4.20 -12.75 -6.84
N THR A 51 -5.08 -12.12 -7.62
CA THR A 51 -4.92 -10.72 -8.01
C THR A 51 -5.68 -9.85 -7.01
N ILE A 52 -4.93 -9.27 -6.08
CA ILE A 52 -5.48 -8.32 -5.11
C ILE A 52 -5.64 -6.96 -5.80
N LYS A 53 -6.84 -6.40 -5.78
CA LYS A 53 -7.14 -5.04 -6.27
C LYS A 53 -7.27 -4.10 -5.08
N VAL A 54 -6.50 -3.01 -5.09
CA VAL A 54 -6.42 -2.02 -4.01
C VAL A 54 -6.67 -0.62 -4.52
#